data_AF-A0A935LG47-F1
#
_entry.id   AF-A0A935LG47-F1
#
_cell.length_a   1.000
_cell.length_b   1.000
_cell.length_c   1.000
_cell.angle_alpha   90.00
_cell.angle_beta   90.00
_cell.angle_gamma   90.00
#
_symmetry.space_group_name_H-M   'P 1'
#
loop_
_entity.id
_entity.type
_entity.pdbx_description
1 polymer ?
#
loop_
_entity_poly.entity_id
_entity_poly.type
_entity_poly.pdbx_seq_one_letter_code
_entity_poly.pdbx_strand_id
1 'polypeptide(L)' 'MTLPLMRTCREVATILVAREDRVLSLADRLALRIHMAICDACPRFENQMLTMRNGLRQWRNYTGPDESIRTTASEEKKF' A
#
# COMPACT_ATOMS: atom_id res chain seq x y z
N MET A 1 17.26 -25.53 1.10
CA MET A 1 16.37 -24.97 2.15
C MET A 1 16.92 -23.63 2.61
N THR A 2 16.31 -22.52 2.20
CA THR A 2 16.65 -21.18 2.71
C THR A 2 15.78 -20.89 3.93
N LEU A 3 16.41 -20.86 5.10
CA LEU A 3 15.73 -20.57 6.37
C LEU A 3 15.19 -19.12 6.39
N PRO A 4 14.05 -18.88 7.05
CA PRO A 4 13.37 -17.58 7.15
C PRO A 4 14.20 -16.46 7.81
N LEU A 5 15.36 -16.80 8.40
CA LEU A 5 16.31 -15.88 9.04
C LEU A 5 17.44 -15.42 8.10
N MET A 6 17.68 -16.10 6.97
CA MET A 6 18.66 -15.67 5.96
C MET A 6 18.06 -14.74 4.91
N ARG A 7 16.80 -14.31 5.07
CA ARG A 7 16.25 -13.26 4.22
C ARG A 7 16.94 -11.95 4.58
N THR A 8 17.77 -11.47 3.67
CA THR A 8 18.41 -10.16 3.81
C THR A 8 17.36 -9.06 3.84
N CYS A 9 17.67 -7.90 4.44
CA CYS A 9 16.77 -6.74 4.42
C CYS A 9 16.31 -6.38 2.99
N ARG A 10 17.13 -6.67 1.97
CA ARG A 10 16.80 -6.53 0.55
C ARG A 10 15.65 -7.46 0.12
N GLU A 11 15.72 -8.75 0.44
CA GLU A 11 14.66 -9.69 0.08
C GLU A 11 13.35 -9.39 0.81
N VAL A 12 13.46 -8.97 2.07
CA VAL A 12 12.33 -8.48 2.87
C VAL A 12 11.70 -7.27 2.21
N ALA A 13 12.50 -6.28 1.78
CA ALA A 13 12.00 -5.12 1.04
C ALA A 13 11.34 -5.52 -0.29
N THR A 14 11.88 -6.49 -1.03
CA THR A 14 11.24 -7.02 -2.25
C THR A 14 9.88 -7.64 -1.96
N ILE A 15 9.76 -8.44 -0.90
CA ILE A 15 8.49 -9.03 -0.46
C ILE A 15 7.51 -7.92 -0.01
N LEU A 16 8.01 -6.88 0.66
CA LEU A 16 7.21 -5.77 1.14
C LEU A 16 6.64 -4.92 -0.01
N VAL A 17 7.45 -4.64 -1.04
CA VAL A 17 7.00 -3.96 -2.26
C VAL A 17 6.02 -4.85 -3.03
N ALA A 18 6.31 -6.14 -3.14
CA ALA A 18 5.40 -7.10 -3.77
C ALA A 18 4.03 -7.15 -3.08
N ARG A 19 3.93 -6.82 -1.78
CA ARG A 19 2.67 -6.75 -1.03
C ARG A 19 1.75 -5.63 -1.47
N GLU A 20 2.31 -4.56 -2.02
CA GLU A 20 1.51 -3.45 -2.52
C GLU A 20 0.82 -3.79 -3.84
N ASP A 21 1.48 -4.61 -4.67
CA ASP A 21 0.99 -5.00 -6.00
C ASP A 21 0.13 -6.28 -5.97
N ARG A 22 0.48 -7.25 -5.11
CA ARG A 22 -0.19 -8.56 -5.05
C ARG A 22 -0.41 -9.08 -3.63
N VAL A 23 -1.38 -9.98 -3.52
CA VAL A 23 -1.70 -10.65 -2.25
C VAL A 23 -0.56 -11.61 -1.86
N LEU A 24 0.12 -11.35 -0.75
CA LEU A 24 1.17 -12.24 -0.23
C LEU A 24 0.61 -13.56 0.29
N SER A 25 1.41 -14.61 0.13
CA SER A 25 1.21 -15.90 0.79
C SER A 25 1.29 -15.74 2.31
N LEU A 26 0.63 -16.64 3.07
CA LEU A 26 0.68 -16.63 4.53
C LEU A 26 2.11 -16.85 5.06
N ALA A 27 2.93 -17.63 4.34
CA ALA A 27 4.32 -17.89 4.68
C ALA A 27 5.17 -16.61 4.62
N ASP A 28 4.98 -15.79 3.57
CA ASP A 28 5.72 -14.53 3.42
C ASP A 28 5.35 -13.53 4.52
N ARG A 29 4.07 -13.48 4.93
CA ARG A 29 3.65 -12.63 6.06
C ARG A 29 4.30 -13.04 7.37
N LEU A 30 4.44 -14.34 7.62
CA LEU A 30 5.08 -14.82 8.83
C LEU A 30 6.58 -14.51 8.82
N ALA A 31 7.25 -14.70 7.68
CA ALA A 31 8.66 -14.35 7.51
C ALA A 31 8.92 -12.85 7.74
N LEU A 32 8.06 -11.97 7.21
CA LEU A 32 8.14 -10.53 7.45
C LEU A 32 8.03 -10.19 8.95
N ARG A 33 7.05 -10.76 9.66
CA ARG A 33 6.87 -10.50 11.10
C ARG A 33 8.08 -10.92 11.94
N ILE A 34 8.64 -12.10 11.64
CA ILE A 34 9.82 -12.59 12.35
C ILE A 34 11.02 -11.68 12.07
N HIS A 35 11.24 -11.27 10.82
CA HIS A 35 12.36 -10.39 10.48
C HIS A 35 12.22 -8.99 11.09
N MET A 36 11.01 -8.42 11.11
CA MET A 36 10.72 -7.14 11.75
C MET A 36 10.92 -7.16 13.27
N ALA A 37 10.82 -8.32 13.92
CA ALA A 37 11.12 -8.46 15.34
C ALA A 37 12.62 -8.48 15.66
N ILE A 38 13.47 -8.73 14.67
CA ILE A 38 14.93 -8.87 14.83
C ILE A 38 15.69 -7.70 14.20
N CYS A 39 15.10 -7.00 13.22
CA CYS A 39 15.72 -5.90 12.49
C CYS A 39 14.97 -4.58 12.69
N ASP A 40 15.68 -3.53 13.13
CA ASP A 40 15.11 -2.19 13.33
C ASP A 40 14.95 -1.37 12.04
N ALA A 41 15.68 -1.71 10.97
CA ALA A 41 15.64 -0.96 9.72
C ALA A 41 14.38 -1.28 8.90
N CYS A 42 13.97 -2.55 8.86
CA CYS A 42 12.83 -2.99 8.05
C CYS A 42 11.47 -2.37 8.47
N PRO A 43 11.14 -2.21 9.77
CA PRO A 43 9.95 -1.48 10.20
C PRO A 43 9.91 -0.02 9.71
N ARG A 44 11.07 0.65 9.63
CA ARG A 44 11.15 2.03 9.13
C ARG A 44 10.80 2.11 7.64
N PHE A 45 11.24 1.12 6.86
CA PHE A 45 10.89 1.02 5.46
C PHE A 45 9.39 0.72 5.26
N GLU A 46 8.80 -0.15 6.09
CA GLU A 46 7.34 -0.40 6.05
C GLU A 46 6.53 0.86 6.31
N ASN A 47 6.93 1.66 7.30
CA ASN A 47 6.27 2.93 7.58
C ASN A 47 6.33 3.90 6.40
N GLN A 48 7.46 3.98 5.68
CA GLN A 48 7.56 4.81 4.48
C GLN A 48 6.57 4.35 3.39
N MET A 49 6.49 3.04 3.15
CA MET A 49 5.53 2.47 2.19
C MET A 49 4.08 2.75 2.61
N LEU A 50 3.75 2.62 3.90
CA LEU A 50 2.43 2.94 4.43
C LEU A 50 2.06 4.41 4.22
N THR A 51 3.00 5.33 4.43
CA THR A 51 2.78 6.76 4.17
C THR A 51 2.47 7.02 2.69
N MET A 52 3.26 6.44 1.77
CA MET A 52 3.00 6.57 0.33
C MET A 52 1.60 6.03 -0.02
N ARG A 53 1.26 4.81 0.42
CA ARG A 53 -0.04 4.19 0.17
C ARG A 53 -1.21 5.02 0.71
N ASN A 54 -1.07 5.55 1.92
CA ASN A 54 -2.11 6.37 2.53
C ASN A 54 -2.34 7.67 1.74
N GLY A 55 -1.27 8.31 1.25
CA GLY A 55 -1.35 9.46 0.36
C GLY A 55 -2.11 9.16 -0.93
N LEU A 56 -1.77 8.06 -1.61
CA LEU A 56 -2.48 7.64 -2.84
C LEU A 56 -3.94 7.29 -2.57
N ARG A 57 -4.23 6.63 -1.44
CA ARG A 57 -5.60 6.30 -1.05
C ARG A 57 -6.43 7.55 -0.77
N GLN A 58 -5.85 8.53 -0.10
CA GLN A 58 -6.50 9.82 0.16
C GLN A 58 -6.75 10.59 -1.15
N TRP A 59 -5.79 10.61 -2.06
CA TRP A 59 -5.97 11.22 -3.38
C TRP A 59 -7.12 10.56 -4.15
N ARG A 60 -7.18 9.22 -4.21
CA ARG A 60 -8.27 8.50 -4.87
C ARG A 60 -9.65 8.78 -4.24
N ASN A 61 -9.69 8.97 -2.91
CA ASN A 61 -10.90 9.34 -2.20
C ASN A 61 -11.30 10.81 -2.42
N TYR A 62 -10.38 11.67 -2.86
CA TYR A 62 -10.70 13.05 -3.25
C TYR A 62 -11.33 13.10 -4.65
N THR A 63 -10.98 12.17 -5.53
CA THR A 63 -11.51 12.07 -6.91
C THR A 63 -12.87 11.37 -7.03
N GLY A 64 -13.54 11.04 -5.92
CA GLY A 64 -14.96 10.67 -5.92
C GLY A 64 -15.62 11.24 -4.65
N PRO A 65 -16.74 11.99 -4.73
CA PRO A 65 -17.75 12.08 -5.77
C PRO A 65 -17.73 13.42 -6.56
N ASP A 66 -17.78 13.36 -7.89
CA ASP A 66 -18.11 14.52 -8.73
C ASP A 66 -19.64 14.75 -8.80
N GLU A 67 -20.32 14.80 -7.66
CA GLU A 67 -21.72 15.27 -7.62
C GLU A 67 -21.85 16.77 -7.97
N SER A 68 -20.76 17.45 -8.36
CA SER A 68 -20.76 18.83 -8.81
C SER A 68 -21.00 19.02 -10.32
N ILE A 69 -21.10 17.95 -11.12
CA ILE A 69 -21.30 18.06 -12.59
C ILE A 69 -22.77 17.76 -13.02
N ARG A 70 -23.63 17.26 -12.14
CA ARG A 70 -25.04 16.93 -12.51
C ARG A 70 -26.03 18.09 -12.36
N THR A 71 -25.70 19.15 -11.60
CA THR A 71 -26.64 20.26 -11.36
C THR A 71 -26.68 21.28 -12.48
N THR A 72 -25.60 21.45 -13.26
CA THR A 72 -25.55 22.48 -14.32
C THR A 72 -26.20 22.02 -15.64
N ALA A 73 -26.40 20.72 -15.85
CA ALA A 73 -27.03 20.21 -17.08
C ALA A 73 -28.56 20.31 -17.10
N SER A 74 -29.22 20.59 -15.95
CA SER A 74 -30.68 20.73 -15.90
C SER A 74 -31.18 22.15 -16.15
N GLU A 75 -30.30 23.17 -16.14
CA GLU A 75 -30.69 24.56 -16.41
C GLU A 75 -30.58 24.97 -17.89
N GLU A 76 -29.80 24.24 -18.71
CA GLU A 76 -29.64 24.57 -20.14
C GLU A 76 -30.85 24.14 -21.01
N LYS A 77 -31.84 23.42 -20.44
CA LYS A 77 -33.09 23.05 -21.14
C LYS A 77 -34.27 24.01 -20.88
N LYS A 78 -34.03 25.17 -20.27
CA LYS A 78 -35.08 26.18 -20.04
C LYS A 78 -34.82 27.53 -20.73
N PHE A 79 -34.11 27.52 -21.85
CA PHE A 79 -34.08 28.64 -22.78
C PHE A 79 -34.32 28.16 -24.21
#